data_AF-A0A7C7Y3A5-F1
#
_entry.id   AF-A0A7C7Y3A5-F1
#
_cell.length_a   1.000
_cell.length_b   1.000
_cell.length_c   1.000
_cell.angle_alpha   90.00
_cell.angle_beta   90.00
_cell.angle_gamma   90.00
#
_symmetry.space_group_name_H-M   'P 1'
#
loop_
_entity.id
_entity.type
_entity.pdbx_description
1 polymer ?
#
loop_
_entity_poly.entity_id
_entity_poly.type
_entity_poly.pdbx_seq_one_letter_code
_entity_poly.pdbx_strand_id
1 'polypeptide(L)'
;MCAFAARSHSSGRVGPPLDPSGLDPARFDPTRLDPTRLDPTRYDPVAQGLAYGHPALMVVALGLVFFALRIGLAMRRRRQRGVGKLKGELARHMALARPAVLLVAVGLVSGPASALWLRGWTPLQTLHGWLALAAAGLLLSAGLVGHRLSRGETRAVELHGRLGVLAVLVAGLAAFAGFVLLP
;
A
#
# COMPACT_ATOMS: atom_id res chain seq x y z
N MET A 1 -26.88 14.00 45.51
CA MET A 1 -26.85 12.52 45.45
C MET A 1 -25.62 12.15 44.63
N CYS A 2 -24.46 11.95 45.28
CA CYS A 2 -23.84 10.65 45.57
C CYS A 2 -23.50 9.87 44.28
N ALA A 3 -22.26 9.46 43.97
CA ALA A 3 -21.22 8.97 44.85
C ALA A 3 -19.80 9.16 44.25
N PHE A 4 -18.88 9.51 45.14
CA PHE A 4 -17.43 9.60 44.95
C PHE A 4 -16.85 8.19 45.13
N ALA A 5 -16.36 7.58 44.05
CA ALA A 5 -15.77 6.24 44.07
C ALA A 5 -14.31 6.29 44.54
N ALA A 6 -14.03 5.48 45.55
CA ALA A 6 -12.82 5.46 46.35
C ALA A 6 -11.56 5.08 45.54
N ARG A 7 -10.50 5.85 45.78
CA ARG A 7 -9.15 5.67 45.26
C ARG A 7 -8.43 4.64 46.13
N SER A 8 -8.21 3.42 45.64
CA SER A 8 -7.45 2.39 46.36
C SER A 8 -5.95 2.74 46.36
N HIS A 9 -5.39 2.94 47.55
CA HIS A 9 -3.94 3.03 47.76
C HIS A 9 -3.32 1.65 47.60
N SER A 10 -2.60 1.42 46.50
CA SER A 10 -1.74 0.24 46.35
C SER A 10 -0.52 0.41 47.27
N SER A 11 -0.49 -0.39 48.32
CA SER A 11 0.63 -0.51 49.26
C SER A 11 1.93 -0.79 48.48
N GLY A 12 2.89 0.14 48.60
CA GLY A 12 4.20 0.04 47.99
C GLY A 12 4.97 -1.13 48.57
N ARG A 13 5.06 -2.22 47.80
CA ARG A 13 5.95 -3.34 48.09
C ARG A 13 7.38 -2.89 47.80
N VAL A 14 8.07 -2.41 48.83
CA VAL A 14 9.52 -2.17 48.77
C VAL A 14 10.18 -3.53 48.63
N GLY A 15 10.66 -3.85 47.42
CA GLY A 15 11.43 -5.06 47.18
C GLY A 15 12.73 -5.03 47.99
N PRO A 16 13.33 -6.20 48.28
CA PRO A 16 14.60 -6.26 49.00
C PRO A 16 15.69 -5.48 48.26
N PRO A 17 16.67 -4.91 49.00
CA PRO A 17 17.82 -4.23 48.41
C PRO A 17 18.51 -5.18 47.44
N LEU A 18 18.69 -4.76 46.19
CA LEU A 18 19.48 -5.50 45.22
C LEU A 18 20.93 -5.50 45.71
N ASP A 19 21.45 -6.67 46.07
CA ASP A 19 22.85 -6.86 46.41
C ASP A 19 23.70 -6.71 45.13
N PRO A 20 24.56 -5.69 45.02
CA PRO A 20 25.37 -5.45 43.82
C PRO A 20 26.46 -6.52 43.61
N SER A 21 26.66 -7.41 44.57
CA SER A 21 27.71 -8.44 44.55
C SER A 21 27.36 -9.65 43.67
N GLY A 22 26.12 -9.77 43.21
CA GLY A 22 25.63 -10.93 42.44
C GLY A 22 25.84 -10.86 40.92
N LEU A 23 26.38 -9.75 40.40
CA LEU A 23 26.72 -9.64 38.98
C LEU A 23 28.13 -10.18 38.76
N ASP A 24 28.24 -11.50 38.56
CA ASP A 24 29.47 -12.14 38.10
C ASP A 24 29.77 -11.71 36.64
N PRO A 25 30.79 -10.89 36.38
CA PRO A 25 31.12 -10.44 35.04
C PRO A 25 31.56 -11.59 34.12
N ALA A 26 31.97 -12.74 34.67
CA ALA A 26 32.34 -13.92 33.88
C ALA A 26 31.13 -14.61 33.24
N ARG A 27 29.90 -14.31 33.68
CA ARG A 27 28.67 -14.90 33.12
C ARG A 27 28.13 -14.16 31.90
N PHE A 28 28.70 -12.99 31.58
CA PHE A 28 28.35 -12.24 30.39
C PHE A 28 29.10 -12.83 29.20
N ASP A 29 28.47 -13.79 28.51
CA ASP A 29 29.00 -14.35 27.27
C ASP A 29 28.57 -13.48 26.08
N PRO A 30 29.48 -12.66 25.51
CA PRO A 30 29.15 -11.79 24.37
C PRO A 30 28.76 -12.58 23.12
N THR A 31 29.06 -13.88 23.03
CA THR A 31 28.68 -14.71 21.89
C THR A 31 27.20 -15.08 21.88
N ARG A 32 26.48 -14.91 23.02
CA ARG A 32 25.01 -15.07 23.07
C ARG A 32 24.23 -13.87 22.56
N LEU A 33 24.87 -12.71 22.46
CA LEU A 33 24.29 -11.55 21.79
C LEU A 33 24.50 -11.75 20.29
N ASP A 34 23.63 -12.55 19.68
CA ASP A 34 23.58 -12.67 18.23
C ASP A 34 23.12 -11.31 17.66
N PRO A 35 24.01 -10.53 17.03
CA PRO A 35 23.66 -9.21 16.53
C PRO A 35 22.62 -9.29 15.41
N THR A 36 22.42 -10.46 14.81
CA THR A 36 21.36 -10.68 13.81
C THR A 36 19.95 -10.71 14.41
N ARG A 37 19.80 -10.88 15.74
CA ARG A 37 18.48 -10.81 16.40
C ARG A 37 18.00 -9.38 16.67
N LEU A 38 18.91 -8.41 16.68
CA LEU A 38 18.53 -7.00 16.76
C LEU A 38 18.28 -6.51 15.34
N ASP A 39 17.08 -6.79 14.82
CA ASP A 39 16.64 -6.21 13.55
C ASP A 39 16.62 -4.67 13.69
N PRO A 40 17.56 -3.94 13.06
CA PRO A 40 17.69 -2.50 13.24
C PRO A 40 16.46 -1.76 12.71
N THR A 41 15.64 -2.38 11.86
CA THR A 41 14.41 -1.79 11.34
C THR A 41 13.32 -1.64 12.42
N ARG A 42 13.45 -2.33 13.56
CA ARG A 42 12.46 -2.28 14.65
C ARG A 42 12.49 -0.97 15.46
N TYR A 43 13.57 -0.21 15.37
CA TYR A 43 13.78 1.01 16.15
C TYR A 43 13.84 2.30 15.31
N ASP A 44 13.87 2.20 13.98
CA ASP A 44 13.79 3.37 13.11
C ASP A 44 12.35 3.59 12.62
N PRO A 45 11.63 4.61 13.12
CA PRO A 45 10.27 4.91 12.70
C PRO A 45 10.17 5.27 11.21
N VAL A 46 11.26 5.76 10.59
CA VAL A 46 11.30 6.06 9.16
C VAL A 46 11.34 4.77 8.35
N ALA A 47 12.19 3.81 8.73
CA ALA A 47 12.24 2.49 8.11
C ALA A 47 10.90 1.75 8.23
N GLN A 48 10.27 1.80 9.40
CA GLN A 48 8.95 1.20 9.64
C GLN A 48 7.87 1.87 8.79
N GLY A 49 7.87 3.20 8.73
CA GLY A 49 6.96 3.99 7.91
C GLY A 49 7.10 3.66 6.41
N LEU A 50 8.31 3.43 5.91
CA LEU A 50 8.54 3.05 4.51
C LEU A 50 8.15 1.58 4.24
N ALA A 51 8.43 0.68 5.19
CA ALA A 51 8.09 -0.74 5.07
C ALA A 51 6.58 -1.00 4.99
N TYR A 52 5.78 -0.32 5.82
CA TYR A 52 4.32 -0.49 5.86
C TYR A 52 3.56 0.59 5.08
N GLY A 53 4.17 1.75 4.87
CA GLY A 53 3.56 2.87 4.15
C GLY A 53 3.32 2.55 2.68
N HIS A 54 4.27 1.88 2.01
CA HIS A 54 4.08 1.45 0.62
C HIS A 54 2.87 0.51 0.45
N PRO A 55 2.76 -0.64 1.14
CA PRO A 55 1.61 -1.53 0.97
C PRO A 55 0.29 -0.86 1.40
N ALA A 56 0.28 -0.06 2.47
CA ALA A 56 -0.91 0.70 2.86
C ALA A 56 -1.36 1.69 1.76
N LEU A 57 -0.42 2.44 1.19
CA LEU A 57 -0.66 3.35 0.06
C LEU A 57 -1.21 2.59 -1.16
N MET A 58 -0.66 1.41 -1.46
CA MET A 58 -1.10 0.57 -2.58
C MET A 58 -2.51 0.04 -2.37
N VAL A 59 -2.90 -0.35 -1.16
CA VAL A 59 -4.29 -0.74 -0.86
C VAL A 59 -5.25 0.42 -1.13
N VAL A 60 -4.93 1.63 -0.67
CA VAL A 60 -5.74 2.83 -0.94
C VAL A 60 -5.84 3.11 -2.43
N ALA A 61 -4.70 3.08 -3.14
CA ALA A 61 -4.65 3.31 -4.58
C ALA A 61 -5.50 2.29 -5.35
N LEU A 62 -5.36 1.00 -5.04
CA LEU A 62 -6.13 -0.08 -5.65
C LEU A 62 -7.62 0.01 -5.36
N GLY A 63 -8.00 0.44 -4.15
CA GLY A 63 -9.39 0.76 -3.82
C GLY A 63 -9.96 1.82 -4.75
N LEU A 64 -9.25 2.94 -4.94
CA LEU A 64 -9.67 4.01 -5.84
C LEU A 64 -9.74 3.53 -7.31
N VAL A 65 -8.74 2.77 -7.77
CA VAL A 65 -8.74 2.17 -9.12
C VAL A 65 -9.97 1.26 -9.29
N PHE A 66 -10.28 0.41 -8.31
CA PHE A 66 -11.44 -0.48 -8.34
C PHE A 66 -12.75 0.30 -8.43
N PHE A 67 -12.93 1.36 -7.63
CA PHE A 67 -14.12 2.22 -7.72
C PHE A 67 -14.21 2.94 -9.07
N ALA A 68 -13.09 3.45 -9.59
CA ALA A 68 -13.04 4.06 -10.92
C ALA A 68 -13.46 3.06 -12.02
N LEU A 69 -12.95 1.82 -11.96
CA LEU A 69 -13.33 0.73 -12.87
C LEU A 69 -14.83 0.40 -12.75
N ARG A 70 -15.36 0.29 -11.53
CA ARG A 70 -16.79 0.01 -11.29
C ARG A 70 -17.68 1.05 -11.94
N ILE A 71 -17.34 2.34 -11.82
CA ILE A 71 -18.06 3.44 -12.50
C ILE A 71 -17.91 3.30 -14.03
N GLY A 72 -16.71 3.00 -14.53
CA GLY A 72 -16.45 2.77 -15.96
C GLY A 72 -17.31 1.65 -16.56
N LEU A 73 -17.41 0.51 -15.85
CA LEU A 73 -18.24 -0.62 -16.25
C LEU A 73 -19.73 -0.30 -16.17
N ALA A 74 -20.17 0.48 -15.18
CA ALA A 74 -21.56 0.94 -15.10
C ALA A 74 -21.93 1.82 -16.30
N MET A 75 -21.07 2.77 -16.67
CA MET A 75 -21.25 3.59 -17.89
C MET A 75 -21.32 2.71 -19.15
N ARG A 76 -20.46 1.70 -19.27
CA ARG A 76 -20.47 0.76 -20.41
C ARG A 76 -21.78 -0.01 -20.49
N ARG A 77 -22.25 -0.58 -19.38
CA ARG A 77 -23.54 -1.31 -19.32
C ARG A 77 -24.72 -0.43 -19.69
N ARG A 78 -24.74 0.85 -19.26
CA ARG A 78 -25.79 1.80 -19.64
C ARG A 78 -25.80 2.07 -21.15
N ARG A 79 -24.62 2.29 -21.75
CA ARG A 79 -24.50 2.46 -23.22
C ARG A 79 -25.01 1.24 -23.98
N GLN A 80 -24.68 0.04 -23.52
CA GLN A 80 -25.16 -1.21 -24.13
C GLN A 80 -26.68 -1.37 -24.05
N ARG A 81 -27.33 -0.76 -23.06
CA ARG A 81 -28.79 -0.75 -22.91
C ARG A 81 -29.48 0.40 -23.64
N GLY A 82 -28.74 1.24 -24.36
CA GLY A 82 -29.30 2.43 -25.00
C GLY A 82 -29.77 3.52 -24.02
N VAL A 83 -29.46 3.38 -22.73
CA VAL A 83 -29.81 4.38 -21.72
C VAL A 83 -28.89 5.58 -21.91
N GLY A 84 -29.47 6.78 -22.04
CA GLY A 84 -28.72 8.02 -22.20
C GLY A 84 -27.66 8.24 -21.11
N LYS A 85 -26.67 9.09 -21.42
CA LYS A 85 -25.58 9.40 -20.47
C LYS A 85 -26.14 10.14 -19.25
N LEU A 86 -25.91 9.62 -18.06
CA LEU A 86 -26.17 10.38 -16.83
C LEU A 86 -25.15 11.50 -16.71
N LYS A 87 -25.66 12.73 -16.55
CA LYS A 87 -24.83 13.91 -16.27
C LYS A 87 -23.98 13.62 -15.02
N GLY A 88 -22.67 13.87 -15.11
CA GLY A 88 -21.74 13.71 -13.98
C GLY A 88 -21.12 12.32 -13.77
N GLU A 89 -21.53 11.25 -14.46
CA GLU A 89 -20.85 9.94 -14.35
C GLU A 89 -19.38 10.01 -14.79
N LEU A 90 -19.09 10.72 -15.89
CA LEU A 90 -17.73 10.94 -16.36
C LEU A 90 -16.90 11.74 -15.37
N ALA A 91 -17.47 12.81 -14.81
CA ALA A 91 -16.79 13.64 -13.82
C ALA A 91 -16.41 12.83 -12.57
N ARG A 92 -17.34 11.99 -12.06
CA ARG A 92 -17.06 11.09 -10.93
C ARG A 92 -15.98 10.07 -11.25
N HIS A 93 -16.01 9.47 -12.45
CA HIS A 93 -14.96 8.55 -12.88
C HIS A 93 -13.59 9.24 -12.92
N MET A 94 -13.50 10.45 -13.48
CA MET A 94 -12.25 11.23 -13.55
C MET A 94 -11.76 11.68 -12.16
N ALA A 95 -12.68 12.06 -11.27
CA ALA A 95 -12.37 12.48 -9.91
C ALA A 95 -11.69 11.38 -9.09
N LEU A 96 -12.01 10.10 -9.36
CA LEU A 96 -11.35 8.96 -8.72
C LEU A 96 -10.13 8.48 -9.50
N ALA A 97 -10.21 8.42 -10.83
CA ALA A 97 -9.15 7.86 -11.67
C ALA A 97 -7.84 8.66 -11.60
N ARG A 98 -7.91 9.99 -11.57
CA ARG A 98 -6.72 10.85 -11.52
C ARG A 98 -5.88 10.66 -10.25
N PRO A 99 -6.43 10.81 -9.03
CA PRO A 99 -5.65 10.55 -7.82
C PRO A 99 -5.23 9.09 -7.74
N ALA A 100 -6.03 8.13 -8.22
CA ALA A 100 -5.66 6.72 -8.24
C ALA A 100 -4.38 6.47 -9.06
N VAL A 101 -4.31 6.99 -10.30
CA VAL A 101 -3.12 6.87 -11.17
C VAL A 101 -1.91 7.53 -10.52
N LEU A 102 -2.09 8.72 -9.92
CA LEU A 102 -1.01 9.42 -9.23
C LEU A 102 -0.47 8.60 -8.04
N LEU A 103 -1.36 8.07 -7.19
CA LEU A 103 -0.95 7.25 -6.06
C LEU A 103 -0.24 5.97 -6.49
N VAL A 104 -0.71 5.30 -7.55
CA VAL A 104 0.00 4.15 -8.13
C VAL A 104 1.38 4.55 -8.64
N ALA A 105 1.51 5.69 -9.32
CA ALA A 105 2.82 6.17 -9.79
C ALA A 105 3.78 6.46 -8.61
N VAL A 106 3.28 7.11 -7.55
CA VAL A 106 4.05 7.34 -6.32
C VAL A 106 4.48 6.01 -5.70
N GLY A 107 3.57 5.03 -5.61
CA GLY A 107 3.88 3.69 -5.14
C GLY A 107 4.94 2.97 -5.95
N LEU A 108 4.82 3.03 -7.28
CA LEU A 108 5.75 2.39 -8.21
C LEU A 108 7.17 2.93 -8.06
N VAL A 109 7.32 4.19 -7.69
CA VAL A 109 8.64 4.79 -7.42
C VAL A 109 9.08 4.48 -5.99
N SER A 110 8.19 4.63 -5.01
CA SER A 110 8.53 4.47 -3.58
C SER A 110 8.88 3.02 -3.21
N GLY A 111 8.26 2.02 -3.85
CA GLY A 111 8.57 0.61 -3.63
C GLY A 111 10.03 0.26 -3.96
N PRO A 112 10.46 0.38 -5.23
CA PRO A 112 11.86 0.21 -5.65
C PRO A 112 12.85 1.07 -4.86
N ALA A 113 12.50 2.34 -4.60
CA ALA A 113 13.34 3.21 -3.78
C ALA A 113 13.55 2.62 -2.38
N SER A 114 12.48 2.27 -1.67
CA SER A 114 12.60 1.63 -0.35
C SER A 114 13.38 0.32 -0.38
N ALA A 115 13.23 -0.50 -1.42
CA ALA A 115 13.96 -1.75 -1.58
C ALA A 115 15.47 -1.53 -1.76
N LEU A 116 15.84 -0.55 -2.60
CA LEU A 116 17.24 -0.23 -2.88
C LEU A 116 17.93 0.44 -1.69
N TRP A 117 17.31 1.48 -1.11
CA TRP A 117 17.93 2.28 -0.05
C TRP A 117 17.90 1.63 1.33
N LEU A 118 16.82 0.91 1.68
CA LEU A 118 16.67 0.37 3.04
C LEU A 118 17.04 -1.10 3.15
N ARG A 119 16.83 -1.87 2.08
CA ARG A 119 16.93 -3.35 2.13
C ARG A 119 18.10 -3.91 1.31
N GLY A 120 18.74 -3.08 0.48
CA GLY A 120 19.82 -3.53 -0.41
C GLY A 120 19.36 -4.56 -1.44
N TRP A 121 18.07 -4.61 -1.77
CA TRP A 121 17.48 -5.60 -2.68
C TRP A 121 17.24 -4.99 -4.06
N THR A 122 17.45 -5.78 -5.11
CA THR A 122 17.10 -5.39 -6.48
C THR A 122 15.60 -5.65 -6.74
N PRO A 123 14.77 -4.61 -6.94
CA PRO A 123 13.31 -4.72 -6.92
C PRO A 123 12.71 -5.59 -8.05
N LEU A 124 13.43 -5.80 -9.15
CA LEU A 124 12.98 -6.59 -10.31
C LEU A 124 13.39 -8.07 -10.26
N GLN A 125 13.95 -8.55 -9.14
CA GLN A 125 14.23 -9.99 -8.97
C GLN A 125 13.02 -10.80 -8.50
N THR A 126 11.92 -10.14 -8.13
CA THR A 126 10.70 -10.80 -7.65
C THR A 126 9.61 -10.80 -8.71
N LEU A 127 8.75 -11.83 -8.71
CA LEU A 127 7.53 -11.85 -9.53
C LEU A 127 6.64 -10.63 -9.23
N HIS A 128 6.55 -10.23 -7.95
CA HIS A 128 5.82 -9.03 -7.53
C HIS A 128 6.31 -7.77 -8.27
N GLY A 129 7.62 -7.56 -8.37
CA GLY A 129 8.20 -6.41 -9.08
C GLY A 129 7.81 -6.35 -10.57
N TRP A 130 7.89 -7.49 -11.27
CA TRP A 130 7.47 -7.57 -12.67
C TRP A 130 5.96 -7.35 -12.86
N LEU A 131 5.12 -7.96 -12.00
CA LEU A 131 3.68 -7.76 -12.02
C LEU A 131 3.31 -6.30 -11.71
N ALA A 132 3.98 -5.66 -10.75
CA ALA A 132 3.76 -4.27 -10.40
C ALA A 132 4.11 -3.33 -11.56
N LEU A 133 5.23 -3.58 -12.25
CA LEU A 133 5.62 -2.81 -13.43
C LEU A 133 4.61 -2.97 -14.58
N ALA A 134 4.18 -4.20 -14.86
CA ALA A 134 3.17 -4.48 -15.87
C ALA A 134 1.83 -3.80 -15.54
N ALA A 135 1.37 -3.90 -14.28
CA ALA A 135 0.16 -3.24 -13.80
C ALA A 135 0.24 -1.72 -13.97
N ALA A 136 1.35 -1.10 -13.58
CA ALA A 136 1.55 0.33 -13.72
C ALA A 136 1.59 0.78 -15.19
N GLY A 137 2.29 0.04 -16.06
CA GLY A 137 2.31 0.31 -17.50
C GLY A 137 0.90 0.28 -18.12
N LEU A 138 0.09 -0.71 -17.75
CA LEU A 138 -1.31 -0.80 -18.17
C LEU A 138 -2.16 0.35 -17.63
N LEU A 139 -2.00 0.72 -16.35
CA LEU A 139 -2.76 1.79 -15.73
C LEU A 139 -2.41 3.17 -16.30
N LEU A 140 -1.12 3.43 -16.52
CA LEU A 140 -0.64 4.65 -17.19
C LEU A 140 -1.18 4.72 -18.62
N SER A 141 -1.13 3.62 -19.36
CA SER A 141 -1.71 3.53 -20.70
C SER A 141 -3.22 3.81 -20.69
N ALA A 142 -3.96 3.21 -19.75
CA ALA A 142 -5.39 3.47 -19.57
C ALA A 142 -5.66 4.96 -19.24
N GLY A 143 -4.83 5.57 -18.40
CA GLY A 143 -4.88 6.99 -18.06
C GLY A 143 -4.61 7.91 -19.25
N LEU A 144 -3.56 7.64 -20.03
CA LEU A 144 -3.22 8.38 -21.25
C LEU A 144 -4.34 8.29 -22.28
N VAL A 145 -4.89 7.09 -22.51
CA VAL A 145 -6.04 6.92 -23.39
C VAL A 145 -7.26 7.66 -22.83
N GLY A 146 -7.52 7.57 -21.52
CA GLY A 146 -8.60 8.30 -20.85
C GLY A 146 -8.49 9.82 -21.01
N HIS A 147 -7.26 10.35 -20.98
CA HIS A 147 -6.99 11.77 -21.27
C HIS A 147 -7.34 12.14 -22.71
N ARG A 148 -6.99 11.28 -23.69
CA ARG A 148 -7.40 11.45 -25.10
C ARG A 148 -8.92 11.41 -25.28
N LEU A 149 -9.61 10.49 -24.59
CA LEU A 149 -11.08 10.43 -24.57
C LEU A 149 -11.69 11.74 -24.07
N SER A 150 -11.06 12.37 -23.06
CA SER A 150 -11.53 13.65 -22.51
C SER A 150 -11.46 14.81 -23.52
N ARG A 151 -10.60 14.69 -24.54
CA ARG A 151 -10.47 15.62 -25.66
C ARG A 151 -11.40 15.30 -26.84
N GLY A 152 -12.29 14.31 -26.70
CA GLY A 152 -13.29 13.96 -27.69
C GLY A 152 -12.94 12.80 -28.63
N GLU A 153 -11.79 12.13 -28.44
CA GLU A 153 -11.42 10.99 -29.27
C GLU A 153 -12.26 9.74 -28.95
N THR A 154 -13.31 9.45 -29.71
CA THR A 154 -14.24 8.34 -29.41
C THR A 154 -13.70 6.95 -29.80
N ARG A 155 -12.76 6.88 -30.74
CA ARG A 155 -12.21 5.61 -31.27
C ARG A 155 -11.50 4.77 -30.21
N ALA A 156 -11.01 5.39 -29.13
CA ALA A 156 -10.22 4.72 -28.12
C ALA A 156 -11.02 4.21 -26.90
N VAL A 157 -12.35 4.34 -26.92
CA VAL A 157 -13.21 3.99 -25.76
C VAL A 157 -13.12 2.51 -25.41
N GLU A 158 -13.08 1.64 -26.42
CA GLU A 158 -12.95 0.20 -26.22
C GLU A 158 -11.58 -0.17 -25.64
N LEU A 159 -10.51 0.38 -26.22
CA LEU A 159 -9.16 0.17 -25.74
C LEU A 159 -9.00 0.60 -24.28
N HIS A 160 -9.50 1.79 -23.92
CA HIS A 160 -9.50 2.26 -22.54
C HIS A 160 -10.18 1.28 -21.58
N GLY A 161 -11.34 0.74 -21.97
CA GLY A 161 -12.07 -0.24 -21.17
C GLY A 161 -11.29 -1.55 -20.99
N ARG A 162 -10.68 -2.08 -22.05
CA ARG A 162 -9.87 -3.31 -22.00
C ARG A 162 -8.62 -3.12 -21.14
N LEU A 163 -7.89 -2.02 -21.35
CA LEU A 163 -6.71 -1.66 -20.55
C LEU A 163 -7.06 -1.50 -19.08
N GLY A 164 -8.19 -0.83 -18.76
CA GLY A 164 -8.64 -0.65 -17.38
C GLY A 164 -8.92 -1.98 -16.67
N VAL A 165 -9.64 -2.91 -17.33
CA VAL A 165 -9.90 -4.24 -16.74
C VAL A 165 -8.60 -5.03 -16.54
N LEU A 166 -7.75 -5.08 -17.56
CA LEU A 166 -6.49 -5.83 -17.50
C LEU A 166 -5.57 -5.25 -16.41
N ALA A 167 -5.48 -3.92 -16.31
CA ALA A 167 -4.71 -3.24 -15.26
C ALA A 167 -5.16 -3.68 -13.86
N VAL A 168 -6.47 -3.72 -13.59
CA VAL A 168 -6.99 -4.14 -12.28
C VAL A 168 -6.69 -5.61 -11.97
N LEU A 169 -6.82 -6.50 -12.96
CA LEU A 169 -6.50 -7.92 -12.77
C LEU A 169 -5.02 -8.13 -12.44
N VAL A 170 -4.13 -7.54 -13.24
CA VAL A 170 -2.67 -7.64 -13.03
C VAL A 170 -2.28 -6.98 -11.71
N ALA A 171 -2.87 -5.83 -11.37
CA ALA A 171 -2.61 -5.15 -10.11
C ALA A 171 -3.08 -5.95 -8.88
N GLY A 172 -4.22 -6.66 -8.99
CA GLY A 172 -4.69 -7.57 -7.96
C GLY A 172 -3.72 -8.74 -7.73
N LEU A 173 -3.18 -9.33 -8.80
CA LEU A 173 -2.14 -10.36 -8.71
C LEU A 173 -0.84 -9.82 -8.11
N ALA A 174 -0.41 -8.62 -8.52
CA ALA A 174 0.76 -7.95 -7.97
C ALA A 174 0.61 -7.72 -6.47
N ALA A 175 -0.54 -7.21 -6.02
CA ALA A 175 -0.83 -6.96 -4.61
C ALA A 175 -0.80 -8.26 -3.81
N PHE A 176 -1.46 -9.31 -4.30
CA PHE A 176 -1.43 -10.63 -3.66
C PHE A 176 0.01 -11.16 -3.52
N ALA A 177 0.80 -11.12 -4.59
CA ALA A 177 2.20 -11.52 -4.55
C ALA A 177 3.03 -10.67 -3.56
N GLY A 178 2.71 -9.38 -3.44
CA GLY A 178 3.36 -8.49 -2.47
C GLY A 178 3.03 -8.83 -1.02
N PHE A 179 1.78 -9.19 -0.71
CA PHE A 179 1.38 -9.64 0.63
C PHE A 179 2.06 -10.95 1.03
N VAL A 180 2.28 -11.86 0.09
CA VAL A 180 3.02 -13.12 0.34
C VAL A 180 4.50 -12.88 0.66
N LEU A 181 5.06 -11.74 0.24
CA LEU A 181 6.45 -11.34 0.53
C LEU A 181 6.60 -10.56 1.84
N LEU A 182 5.51 -10.29 2.58
CA LEU A 182 5.61 -9.70 3.91
C LEU A 182 6.15 -10.75 4.90
N PRO A 183 7.07 -10.37 5.80
CA PRO A 183 7.58 -11.26 6.83
C PRO A 183 6.53 -11.65 7.87
#